data_AF-A0A3N5CCG1-F1
#
_entry.id   AF-A0A3N5CCG1-F1
#
_cell.length_a   1.000
_cell.length_b   1.000
_cell.length_c   1.000
_cell.angle_alpha   90.00
_cell.angle_beta   90.00
_cell.angle_gamma   90.00
#
_symmetry.space_group_name_H-M   'P 1'
#
loop_
_entity.id
_entity.type
_entity.pdbx_description
1 polymer ?
#
loop_
_entity_poly.entity_id
_entity_poly.type
_entity_poly.pdbx_seq_one_letter_code
_entity_poly.pdbx_strand_id
1 'polypeptide(L)' 'MIKHYLFMAVSQVFFSFFLVLFFISSIVLLISIASVTLVIKVSFLDLVQLFLYSLPGTIFFILPITFFAACALGLSRP' A
#
# COMPACT_ATOMS: atom_id res chain seq x y z
N MET A 1 21.00 -22.22 1.57
CA MET A 1 20.29 -22.31 0.28
C MET A 1 18.77 -22.16 0.43
N ILE A 2 18.09 -23.03 1.18
CA ILE A 2 16.61 -23.02 1.33
C ILE A 2 16.05 -21.72 1.92
N LYS A 3 16.70 -21.14 2.94
CA LYS A 3 16.28 -19.85 3.54
C LYS A 3 16.24 -18.70 2.53
N HIS A 4 17.18 -18.70 1.58
CA HIS A 4 17.27 -17.67 0.55
C HIS A 4 16.18 -17.86 -0.52
N TYR A 5 15.91 -19.12 -0.91
CA TYR A 5 14.82 -19.46 -1.82
C TYR A 5 13.45 -19.07 -1.24
N LEU A 6 13.20 -19.42 0.01
CA LEU A 6 11.96 -19.07 0.71
C LEU A 6 11.78 -17.54 0.78
N PHE A 7 12.84 -16.82 1.17
CA PHE A 7 12.81 -15.37 1.24
C PHE A 7 12.54 -14.73 -0.13
N MET A 8 13.17 -15.24 -1.19
CA MET A 8 12.99 -14.72 -2.55
C MET A 8 11.58 -14.98 -3.08
N ALA A 9 11.01 -16.17 -2.82
CA ALA A 9 9.65 -16.51 -3.20
C ALA A 9 8.61 -15.62 -2.48
N VAL A 10 8.76 -15.44 -1.16
CA VAL A 10 7.88 -14.56 -0.38
C VAL A 10 8.06 -13.09 -0.80
N SER A 11 9.30 -12.63 -0.99
CA SER A 11 9.59 -11.24 -1.37
C SER A 11 9.01 -10.88 -2.74
N GLN A 12 9.11 -11.78 -3.72
CA GLN A 12 8.53 -11.57 -5.05
C GLN A 12 7.01 -11.38 -4.99
N VAL A 13 6.31 -12.21 -4.20
CA VAL A 13 4.85 -12.09 -4.00
C VAL A 13 4.51 -10.83 -3.22
N PHE A 14 5.26 -10.56 -2.15
CA PHE A 14 5.08 -9.39 -1.29
C PHE A 14 5.15 -8.10 -2.10
N PHE A 15 6.19 -7.89 -2.89
CA PHE A 15 6.34 -6.66 -3.67
C PHE A 15 5.25 -6.50 -4.73
N SER A 16 4.87 -7.58 -5.41
CA SER A 16 3.79 -7.53 -6.41
C SER A 16 2.46 -7.11 -5.76
N PHE A 17 2.08 -7.76 -4.64
CA PHE A 17 0.85 -7.43 -3.93
C PHE A 17 0.90 -6.04 -3.29
N PHE A 18 2.01 -5.70 -2.63
CA PHE A 18 2.21 -4.40 -2.00
C PHE A 18 2.07 -3.28 -3.00
N LEU A 19 2.72 -3.35 -4.16
CA LEU A 19 2.62 -2.32 -5.18
C LEU A 19 1.19 -2.15 -5.71
N VAL A 20 0.49 -3.25 -6.00
CA VAL A 20 -0.90 -3.19 -6.50
C VAL A 20 -1.82 -2.54 -5.47
N LEU A 21 -1.81 -3.02 -4.22
CA LEU A 21 -2.66 -2.46 -3.16
C LEU A 21 -2.29 -1.02 -2.81
N PHE A 22 -0.99 -0.70 -2.78
CA PHE A 22 -0.50 0.66 -2.54
C PHE A 22 -0.98 1.64 -3.61
N PHE A 23 -0.97 1.22 -4.88
CA PHE A 23 -1.40 2.05 -5.99
C PHE A 23 -2.90 2.32 -5.94
N ILE A 24 -3.71 1.26 -5.75
CA ILE A 24 -5.17 1.39 -5.62
C ILE A 24 -5.52 2.28 -4.43
N SER A 25 -4.89 2.05 -3.28
CA SER A 25 -5.19 2.81 -2.07
C SER A 25 -4.76 4.27 -2.19
N SER A 26 -3.63 4.58 -2.83
CA SER A 26 -3.19 5.95 -3.08
C SER A 26 -4.20 6.72 -3.95
N ILE A 27 -4.74 6.09 -5.00
CA ILE A 27 -5.77 6.70 -5.86
C ILE A 27 -7.05 6.96 -5.05
N VAL A 28 -7.52 5.98 -4.28
CA VAL A 28 -8.72 6.11 -3.44
C VAL A 28 -8.55 7.23 -2.41
N LEU A 29 -7.39 7.31 -1.78
CA LEU A 29 -7.05 8.34 -0.79
C LEU A 29 -7.06 9.73 -1.42
N LEU A 30 -6.47 9.87 -2.62
CA LEU A 30 -6.49 11.13 -3.36
C LEU A 30 -7.92 11.57 -3.71
N ILE A 31 -8.76 10.65 -4.20
CA ILE A 31 -10.18 10.92 -4.50
C ILE A 31 -10.94 11.30 -3.22
N SER A 32 -10.68 10.62 -2.11
CA SER A 32 -11.31 10.90 -0.82
C SER A 32 -11.00 12.32 -0.33
N ILE A 33 -9.72 12.72 -0.34
CA ILE A 33 -9.30 14.07 0.08
C ILE A 33 -9.83 15.13 -0.89
N ALA A 34 -9.80 14.87 -2.20
CA ALA A 34 -10.36 15.78 -3.21
C ALA A 34 -11.87 16.01 -3.03
N SER A 35 -12.61 14.96 -2.64
CA SER A 35 -14.06 15.05 -2.40
C SER A 35 -14.38 15.93 -1.19
N VAL A 36 -13.56 15.87 -0.14
CA VAL A 36 -13.70 16.73 1.06
C VAL A 36 -13.28 18.17 0.77
N THR A 37 -12.24 18.35 -0.06
CA THR A 37 -11.73 19.66 -0.50
C THR A 37 -12.68 20.40 -1.44
N LEU A 38 -13.65 19.71 -2.02
CA LEU A 38 -14.71 20.34 -2.82
C LEU A 38 -15.69 21.14 -1.94
N VAL A 39 -15.81 20.78 -0.66
CA VAL A 39 -16.71 21.44 0.32
C VAL A 39 -16.00 22.59 1.04
N ILE A 40 -14.71 22.43 1.33
CA ILE A 40 -13.88 23.41 2.04
C ILE A 40 -12.85 23.90 1.03
N LYS A 41 -12.86 25.17 0.61
CA LYS A 41 -11.86 25.72 -0.33
C LYS A 41 -10.44 25.57 0.23
N VAL A 42 -9.78 24.45 -0.08
CA VAL A 42 -8.38 24.18 0.29
C VAL A 42 -7.48 24.36 -0.94
N SER A 43 -6.24 24.82 -0.74
CA SER A 43 -5.30 25.01 -1.84
C SER A 43 -4.67 23.68 -2.29
N PHE A 44 -4.09 23.64 -3.49
CA PHE A 44 -3.42 22.43 -4.00
C PHE A 44 -2.26 21.97 -3.09
N LEU A 45 -1.56 22.90 -2.45
CA LEU A 45 -0.47 22.57 -1.52
C LEU A 45 -0.98 21.87 -0.27
N ASP A 46 -2.11 22.34 0.28
CA ASP A 46 -2.73 21.73 1.44
C ASP A 46 -3.25 20.31 1.13
N LEU A 47 -3.76 20.10 -0.09
CA LEU A 47 -4.17 18.78 -0.57
C LEU A 47 -2.99 17.80 -0.58
N VAL A 48 -1.84 18.21 -1.10
CA VAL A 48 -0.62 17.40 -1.13
C VAL A 48 -0.14 17.11 0.29
N GLN A 49 -0.20 18.09 1.19
CA GLN A 49 0.16 17.91 2.59
C GLN A 49 -0.76 16.92 3.30
N LEU A 50 -2.08 17.02 3.09
CA LEU A 50 -3.07 16.06 3.62
C LEU A 50 -2.85 14.64 3.08
N PHE A 51 -2.52 14.52 1.79
CA PHE A 51 -2.18 13.25 1.17
C PHE A 51 -0.94 12.63 1.83
N LEU A 52 0.14 13.40 1.99
CA LEU A 52 1.37 12.96 2.64
C LEU A 52 1.18 12.62 4.12
N TYR A 53 0.28 13.31 4.84
CA TYR A 53 -0.04 12.96 6.23
C TYR A 53 -0.82 11.66 6.38
N SER A 54 -1.66 11.34 5.39
CA SER A 54 -2.49 10.13 5.41
C SER A 54 -1.76 8.89 4.88
N LEU A 55 -0.75 9.11 4.02
CA LEU A 55 0.09 8.09 3.39
C LEU A 55 0.70 7.06 4.37
N PRO A 56 1.32 7.46 5.50
CA PRO A 56 1.92 6.53 6.45
C PRO A 56 0.88 5.56 7.02
N GLY A 57 -0.30 6.06 7.39
CA GLY A 57 -1.37 5.21 7.93
C GLY A 57 -1.82 4.15 6.94
N THR A 58 -1.93 4.53 5.66
CA THR A 58 -2.24 3.60 4.57
C THR A 58 -1.16 2.55 4.38
N ILE A 59 0.12 2.94 4.40
CA ILE A 59 1.24 1.99 4.28
C ILE A 59 1.22 1.00 5.44
N PHE A 60 1.05 1.47 6.69
CA PHE A 60 0.98 0.60 7.87
C PHE A 60 -0.21 -0.36 7.85
N PHE A 61 -1.29 -0.03 7.14
CA PHE A 61 -2.42 -0.94 6.94
C PHE A 61 -2.13 -2.00 5.87
N ILE A 62 -1.55 -1.61 4.73
CA ILE A 62 -1.29 -2.52 3.59
C ILE A 62 -0.15 -3.49 3.90
N LEU A 63 0.87 -3.03 4.62
CA LEU A 63 2.08 -3.81 4.93
C LEU A 63 1.81 -5.15 5.65
N PRO A 64 1.04 -5.22 6.76
CA PRO A 64 0.76 -6.49 7.43
C PRO A 64 -0.12 -7.42 6.57
N ILE A 65 -1.08 -6.88 5.83
CA ILE A 65 -1.99 -7.66 4.97
C ILE A 65 -1.20 -8.33 3.85
N THR A 66 -0.35 -7.56 3.18
CA THR A 66 0.48 -8.04 2.06
C THR A 66 1.57 -8.99 2.53
N PHE A 67 2.16 -8.75 3.71
CA PHE A 67 3.09 -9.67 4.34
C PHE A 67 2.43 -11.03 4.63
N PHE A 68 1.24 -11.03 5.24
CA PHE A 68 0.51 -12.26 5.53
C PHE A 68 0.15 -13.04 4.26
N ALA A 69 -0.40 -12.35 3.25
CA ALA A 69 -0.74 -12.95 1.96
C ALA A 69 0.50 -13.53 1.25
N ALA A 70 1.62 -12.81 1.27
CA ALA A 70 2.86 -13.24 0.66
C ALA A 70 3.49 -14.44 1.36
N CYS A 71 3.42 -14.52 2.69
CA CYS A 71 3.84 -15.70 3.43
C CYS A 71 2.98 -16.93 3.08
N ALA A 72 1.65 -16.78 3.05
CA ALA A 72 0.74 -17.87 2.70
C ALA A 72 0.98 -18.40 1.27
N LEU A 73 1.07 -17.50 0.29
CA LEU A 73 1.28 -17.84 -1.12
C LEU A 73 2.72 -18.26 -1.44
N GLY A 74 3.70 -17.71 -0.72
CA GLY A 74 5.11 -18.07 -0.86
C GLY A 74 5.39 -19.48 -0.34
N LEU A 75 4.69 -19.92 0.72
CA LEU A 75 4.78 -21.30 1.23
C LEU A 75 3.97 -22.30 0.39
N SER A 76 2.87 -21.87 -0.22
CA SER A 76 2.03 -22.76 -1.05
C SER A 76 2.61 -23.03 -2.44
N ARG A 77 3.63 -22.26 -2.86
CA ARG A 77 4.35 -22.51 -4.10
C ARG A 77 5.14 -23.83 -3.95
N PRO A 78 4.94 -24.81 -4.86
CA PRO A 78 5.62 -26.10 -4.79
C PRO A 78 7.15 -25.97 -4.98
#